data_AF-A0A150TWY9-F1
#
_entry.id   AF-A0A150TWY9-F1
#
_cell.length_a   1.000
_cell.length_b   1.000
_cell.length_c   1.000
_cell.angle_alpha   90.00
_cell.angle_beta   90.00
_cell.angle_gamma   90.00
#
_symmetry.space_group_name_H-M   'P 1'
#
loop_
_entity.id
_entity.type
_entity.pdbx_description
1 polymer ?
#
loop_
_entity_poly.entity_id
_entity_poly.type
_entity_poly.pdbx_seq_one_letter_code
_entity_poly.pdbx_strand_id
1 'polypeptide(L)'
;MVAEIHAGAKGAEERAELYTALLVMATIDPWGHTLLKELIAMVEDKEEGLLRRTPIIGEMIIEAEQRAEQRGEEKAIVALLGRLFARRIGRRPTDEEECSIVERARAIGPGEVEDALLDLEGEALVRWLAEPMRPS
;
A
#
# COMPACT_ATOMS: atom_id res chain seq x y z
N MET A 1 -21.98 -2.40 -15.94
CA MET A 1 -21.06 -2.68 -17.06
C MET A 1 -20.32 -4.01 -16.89
N VAL A 2 -19.32 -4.17 -16.01
CA VAL A 2 -18.60 -5.47 -15.86
C VAL A 2 -19.47 -6.59 -15.27
N ALA A 3 -20.35 -6.27 -14.31
CA ALA A 3 -21.31 -7.23 -13.74
C ALA A 3 -22.31 -7.79 -14.77
N GLU A 4 -22.73 -6.99 -15.74
CA GLU A 4 -23.65 -7.45 -16.81
C GLU A 4 -22.92 -8.36 -17.81
N ILE A 5 -21.64 -8.07 -18.06
CA ILE A 5 -20.75 -8.89 -18.89
C ILE A 5 -20.48 -10.26 -18.20
N HIS A 6 -20.28 -10.26 -16.88
CA HIS A 6 -20.11 -11.49 -16.09
C HIS A 6 -21.36 -12.38 -16.12
N ALA A 7 -22.56 -11.79 -16.02
CA ALA A 7 -23.82 -12.52 -16.06
C ALA A 7 -24.10 -13.19 -17.43
N GLY A 8 -23.44 -12.73 -18.50
CA GLY A 8 -23.57 -13.28 -19.86
C GLY A 8 -22.62 -14.44 -20.19
N ALA A 9 -21.62 -14.72 -19.35
CA ALA A 9 -20.63 -15.78 -19.61
C ALA A 9 -21.22 -17.17 -19.34
N LYS A 10 -21.04 -18.11 -20.27
CA LYS A 10 -21.65 -19.45 -20.24
C LYS A 10 -20.97 -20.43 -19.28
N GLY A 11 -19.79 -20.08 -18.76
CA GLY A 11 -19.02 -20.94 -17.86
C GLY A 11 -17.75 -20.27 -17.33
N ALA A 12 -17.09 -20.95 -16.39
CA ALA A 12 -15.98 -20.37 -15.66
C ALA A 12 -14.70 -20.13 -16.48
N GLU A 13 -14.50 -20.93 -17.53
CA GLU A 13 -13.40 -20.76 -18.48
C GLU A 13 -13.60 -19.50 -19.33
N GLU A 14 -14.80 -19.29 -19.87
CA GLU A 14 -15.16 -18.07 -20.61
C GLU A 14 -15.11 -16.83 -19.71
N ARG A 15 -15.46 -16.97 -18.42
CA ARG A 15 -15.25 -15.90 -17.42
C ARG A 15 -13.77 -15.57 -17.25
N ALA A 16 -12.90 -16.58 -17.11
CA ALA A 16 -11.47 -16.37 -16.90
C ALA A 16 -10.79 -15.69 -18.10
N GLU A 17 -11.15 -16.09 -19.33
CA GLU A 17 -10.65 -15.46 -20.55
C GLU A 17 -11.10 -14.00 -20.65
N LEU A 18 -12.36 -13.72 -20.34
CA LEU A 18 -12.95 -12.38 -20.35
C LEU A 18 -12.29 -11.46 -19.30
N TYR A 19 -12.06 -11.96 -18.09
CA TYR A 19 -11.33 -11.22 -17.06
C TYR A 19 -9.88 -10.94 -17.46
N THR A 20 -9.21 -11.93 -18.09
CA THR A 20 -7.85 -11.75 -18.60
C THR A 20 -7.80 -10.67 -19.68
N ALA A 21 -8.74 -10.69 -20.63
CA ALA A 21 -8.82 -9.67 -21.68
C ALA A 21 -9.10 -8.26 -21.12
N LEU A 22 -10.01 -8.14 -20.15
CA LEU A 22 -10.31 -6.86 -19.49
C LEU A 22 -9.13 -6.32 -18.68
N LEU A 23 -8.35 -7.19 -18.03
CA LEU A 23 -7.13 -6.81 -17.30
C LEU A 23 -6.01 -6.36 -18.25
N VAL A 24 -5.78 -7.05 -19.36
CA VAL A 24 -4.82 -6.64 -20.38
C VAL A 24 -5.21 -5.28 -20.99
N MET A 25 -6.50 -5.05 -21.22
CA MET A 25 -6.98 -3.74 -21.69
C MET A 25 -6.82 -2.64 -20.62
N ALA A 26 -6.98 -2.98 -19.34
CA ALA A 26 -6.76 -2.03 -18.24
C ALA A 26 -5.28 -1.68 -18.02
N THR A 27 -4.34 -2.57 -18.36
CA THR A 27 -2.89 -2.32 -18.26
C THR A 27 -2.32 -1.54 -19.45
N ILE A 28 -2.99 -1.54 -20.60
CA ILE A 28 -2.60 -0.77 -21.81
C ILE A 28 -3.10 0.69 -21.76
N ASP A 29 -4.03 1.00 -20.85
CA ASP A 29 -4.62 2.30 -20.48
C ASP A 29 -5.02 3.28 -21.60
N PRO A 30 -6.32 3.56 -21.70
CA PRO A 30 -6.72 4.92 -22.06
C PRO A 30 -7.68 5.60 -21.06
N TRP A 31 -8.24 4.90 -20.06
CA TRP A 31 -9.46 5.34 -19.33
C TRP A 31 -9.37 5.31 -17.79
N GLY A 32 -8.17 5.22 -17.20
CA GLY A 32 -7.91 5.69 -15.83
C GLY A 32 -8.60 4.94 -14.68
N HIS A 33 -7.80 4.15 -13.95
CA HIS A 33 -7.90 3.77 -12.52
C HIS A 33 -9.21 3.18 -11.93
N THR A 34 -10.33 3.15 -12.65
CA THR A 34 -11.65 2.77 -12.12
C THR A 34 -12.01 1.33 -12.47
N LEU A 35 -11.70 0.91 -13.71
CA LEU A 35 -11.96 -0.46 -14.20
C LEU A 35 -11.16 -1.52 -13.42
N LEU A 36 -9.92 -1.22 -13.05
CA LEU A 36 -9.07 -2.14 -12.27
C LEU A 36 -9.64 -2.42 -10.88
N LYS A 37 -10.21 -1.42 -10.21
CA LYS A 37 -10.81 -1.58 -8.87
C LYS A 37 -12.09 -2.41 -8.91
N GLU A 38 -12.94 -2.17 -9.90
CA GLU A 38 -14.17 -2.95 -10.11
C GLU A 38 -13.84 -4.41 -10.43
N LEU A 39 -12.81 -4.67 -11.24
CA LEU A 39 -12.33 -6.02 -11.54
C LEU A 39 -11.82 -6.72 -10.28
N ILE A 40 -10.97 -6.06 -9.46
CA ILE A 40 -10.47 -6.63 -8.20
C ILE A 40 -11.61 -6.99 -7.24
N ALA A 41 -12.59 -6.10 -7.07
CA ALA A 41 -13.74 -6.35 -6.20
C ALA A 41 -14.60 -7.55 -6.65
N MET A 42 -14.66 -7.81 -7.96
CA MET A 42 -15.34 -9.01 -8.49
C MET A 42 -14.52 -10.29 -8.32
N VAL A 43 -13.18 -10.20 -8.20
CA VAL A 43 -12.30 -11.34 -7.90
C VAL A 43 -12.35 -11.74 -6.43
N GLU A 44 -12.64 -10.81 -5.52
CA GLU A 44 -12.79 -11.10 -4.08
C GLU A 44 -14.11 -11.77 -3.72
N ASP A 45 -15.10 -11.80 -4.63
CA ASP A 45 -16.36 -12.50 -4.41
C ASP A 45 -16.15 -14.03 -4.54
N LYS A 46 -16.67 -14.76 -3.56
CA LYS A 46 -16.15 -16.05 -3.08
C LYS A 46 -16.34 -17.27 -4.01
N GLU A 47 -16.77 -17.09 -5.25
CA GLU A 47 -16.91 -18.20 -6.19
C GLU A 47 -15.76 -18.26 -7.19
N GLU A 48 -15.02 -19.36 -7.06
CA GLU A 48 -14.00 -19.88 -7.95
C GLU A 48 -12.62 -19.21 -7.91
N GLY A 49 -11.72 -19.84 -7.14
CA GLY A 49 -10.26 -19.73 -7.30
C GLY A 49 -9.72 -20.22 -8.66
N LEU A 50 -10.52 -20.12 -9.74
CA LEU A 50 -10.13 -20.35 -11.12
C LEU A 50 -9.28 -19.19 -11.66
N LEU A 51 -9.56 -17.95 -11.24
CA LEU A 51 -8.76 -16.79 -11.64
C LEU A 51 -7.35 -16.81 -11.02
N ARG A 52 -7.21 -17.28 -9.77
CA ARG A 52 -5.89 -17.52 -9.15
C ARG A 52 -5.06 -18.60 -9.88
N ARG A 53 -5.71 -19.48 -10.67
CA ARG A 53 -5.04 -20.53 -11.45
C ARG A 53 -4.58 -20.05 -12.82
N THR A 54 -5.07 -18.90 -13.30
CA THR A 54 -4.58 -18.27 -14.53
C THR A 54 -3.26 -17.57 -14.21
N PRO A 55 -2.13 -17.91 -14.88
CA PRO A 55 -0.80 -17.45 -14.49
C PRO A 55 -0.68 -15.94 -14.29
N ILE A 56 -1.20 -15.15 -15.25
CA ILE A 56 -1.11 -13.68 -15.22
C ILE A 56 -1.93 -13.09 -14.07
N ILE A 57 -3.13 -13.61 -13.82
CA ILE A 57 -4.03 -13.09 -12.77
C ILE A 57 -3.54 -13.52 -11.38
N GLY A 58 -3.05 -14.75 -11.25
CA GLY A 58 -2.42 -15.24 -10.02
C GLY A 58 -1.22 -14.39 -9.61
N GLU A 59 -0.31 -14.09 -10.55
CA GLU A 59 0.86 -13.23 -10.30
C GLU A 59 0.44 -11.80 -9.90
N MET A 60 -0.52 -11.19 -10.59
CA MET A 60 -1.01 -9.85 -10.26
C MET A 60 -1.64 -9.77 -8.86
N ILE A 61 -2.39 -10.80 -8.45
CA ILE A 61 -2.98 -10.88 -7.10
C ILE A 61 -1.89 -11.01 -6.04
N ILE A 62 -0.90 -11.87 -6.26
CA ILE A 62 0.23 -12.05 -5.33
C ILE A 62 1.01 -10.74 -5.18
N GLU A 63 1.31 -10.04 -6.27
CA GLU A 63 1.97 -8.73 -6.20
C GLU A 63 1.12 -7.69 -5.46
N ALA A 64 -0.19 -7.68 -5.70
CA ALA A 64 -1.10 -6.75 -5.02
C ALA A 64 -1.18 -7.03 -3.51
N GLU A 65 -1.27 -8.30 -3.12
CA GLU A 65 -1.25 -8.76 -1.72
C GLU A 65 0.08 -8.37 -1.05
N GLN A 66 1.22 -8.65 -1.69
CA GLN A 66 2.56 -8.28 -1.18
C GLN A 66 2.72 -6.77 -1.01
N ARG A 67 2.28 -5.96 -1.99
CA ARG A 67 2.31 -4.49 -1.88
C ARG A 67 1.38 -3.99 -0.78
N ALA A 68 0.21 -4.62 -0.60
CA ALA A 68 -0.73 -4.24 0.45
C ALA A 68 -0.16 -4.56 1.84
N GLU A 69 0.46 -5.72 1.99
CA GLU A 69 1.16 -6.13 3.22
C GLU A 69 2.31 -5.17 3.55
N GLN A 70 3.21 -4.90 2.60
CA GLN A 70 4.32 -3.94 2.78
C GLN A 70 3.82 -2.54 3.16
N ARG A 71 2.77 -2.04 2.50
CA ARG A 71 2.17 -0.73 2.85
C ARG A 71 1.49 -0.77 4.22
N GLY A 72 0.92 -1.91 4.61
CA GLY A 72 0.32 -2.11 5.92
C GLY A 72 1.36 -2.08 7.04
N GLU A 73 2.48 -2.77 6.84
CA GLU A 73 3.63 -2.76 7.74
C GLU A 73 4.22 -1.35 7.87
N GLU A 74 4.46 -0.66 6.76
CA GLU A 74 4.97 0.72 6.76
C GLU A 74 4.05 1.66 7.54
N LYS A 75 2.73 1.60 7.30
CA LYS A 75 1.76 2.41 8.05
C LYS A 75 1.75 2.08 9.54
N ALA A 76 1.87 0.80 9.90
CA ALA A 76 1.89 0.37 11.29
C ALA A 76 3.13 0.90 12.03
N ILE A 77 4.29 0.85 11.37
CA ILE A 77 5.56 1.37 11.87
C ILE A 77 5.49 2.89 12.04
N VAL A 78 5.05 3.63 11.03
CA VAL A 78 4.91 5.10 11.12
C VAL A 78 3.95 5.49 12.24
N ALA A 79 2.81 4.81 12.36
CA ALA A 79 1.87 5.06 13.44
C ALA A 79 2.46 4.74 14.83
N LEU A 80 3.35 3.75 14.93
CA LEU A 80 4.07 3.44 16.17
C LEU A 80 5.07 4.55 16.52
N LEU A 81 5.90 4.97 15.57
CA LEU A 81 6.88 6.05 15.75
C LEU A 81 6.18 7.37 16.12
N GLY A 82 5.06 7.70 15.48
CA GLY A 82 4.25 8.88 15.82
C GLY A 82 3.66 8.83 17.24
N ARG A 83 3.25 7.64 17.71
CA ARG A 83 2.83 7.46 19.12
C ARG A 83 3.98 7.60 20.10
N LEU A 84 5.17 7.12 19.75
CA LEU A 84 6.36 7.25 20.58
C LEU A 84 6.77 8.72 20.70
N PHE A 85 6.82 9.44 19.58
CA PHE A 85 7.00 10.89 19.55
C PHE A 85 6.01 11.59 20.49
N ALA A 86 4.72 11.24 20.40
CA ALA A 86 3.70 11.87 21.21
C ALA A 86 3.88 11.64 22.72
N ARG A 87 4.37 10.45 23.10
CA ARG A 87 4.72 10.15 24.50
C ARG A 87 5.94 10.92 24.97
N ARG A 88 6.95 11.10 24.10
CA ARG A 88 8.22 11.75 24.42
C ARG A 88 8.09 13.26 24.54
N ILE A 89 7.36 13.88 23.61
CA ILE A 89 7.19 15.33 23.50
C ILE A 89 5.97 15.83 24.27
N GLY A 90 4.99 14.97 24.54
CA GLY A 90 3.75 15.34 25.24
C GLY A 90 2.69 15.99 24.33
N ARG A 91 2.89 15.98 23.01
CA ARG A 91 1.89 16.38 22.00
C ARG A 91 2.03 15.52 20.75
N ARG A 92 0.98 15.45 19.93
CA ARG A 92 1.06 14.79 18.63
C ARG A 92 2.09 15.48 17.71
N PRO A 93 2.76 14.73 16.81
CA PRO A 93 3.56 15.34 15.76
C PRO A 93 2.69 16.23 14.87
N THR A 94 3.29 17.27 14.31
CA THR A 94 2.69 18.05 13.22
C THR A 94 2.78 17.28 11.90
N ASP A 95 2.06 17.72 10.87
CA ASP A 95 2.12 17.09 9.54
C ASP A 95 3.56 17.10 8.97
N GLU A 96 4.32 18.15 9.24
CA GLU A 96 5.73 18.26 8.84
C GLU A 96 6.63 17.28 9.60
N GLU A 97 6.44 17.16 10.92
CA GLU A 97 7.17 16.18 11.73
C GLU A 97 6.82 14.74 11.36
N GLU A 98 5.55 14.47 11.04
CA GLU A 98 5.09 13.17 10.56
C GLU A 98 5.73 12.84 9.20
N CYS A 99 5.75 13.79 8.25
CA CYS A 99 6.50 13.64 7.01
C CYS A 99 7.98 13.36 7.25
N SER A 100 8.64 14.11 8.13
CA SER A 100 10.06 13.87 8.47
C SER A 100 10.29 12.50 9.08
N ILE A 101 9.41 12.02 9.96
CA ILE A 101 9.50 10.66 10.54
C ILE A 101 9.39 9.61 9.43
N VAL A 102 8.45 9.76 8.49
CA VAL A 102 8.28 8.84 7.35
C VAL A 102 9.50 8.83 6.45
N GLU A 103 9.99 10.02 6.07
CA GLU A 103 11.15 10.15 5.19
C GLU A 103 12.41 9.57 5.83
N ARG A 104 12.62 9.82 7.12
CA ARG A 104 13.74 9.24 7.89
C ARG A 104 13.61 7.74 8.02
N ALA A 105 12.44 7.21 8.34
CA ALA A 105 12.23 5.76 8.45
C ALA A 105 12.50 5.04 7.12
N ARG A 106 12.21 5.67 5.99
CA ARG A 106 12.56 5.16 4.65
C ARG A 106 14.05 5.23 4.33
N ALA A 107 14.73 6.27 4.80
CA ALA A 107 16.13 6.54 4.45
C ALA A 107 17.13 5.81 5.35
N ILE A 108 16.91 5.81 6.66
CA ILE A 108 17.84 5.22 7.66
C ILE A 108 17.26 3.99 8.36
N GLY A 109 15.99 3.66 8.07
CA GLY A 109 15.31 2.53 8.69
C GLY A 109 14.54 2.94 9.96
N PRO A 110 13.44 2.24 10.27
CA PRO A 110 12.57 2.61 11.39
C PRO A 110 13.21 2.39 12.78
N GLY A 111 14.13 1.42 12.91
CA GLY A 111 14.86 1.20 14.17
C GLY A 111 15.76 2.38 14.53
N GLU A 112 16.49 2.93 13.57
CA GLU A 112 17.33 4.12 13.80
C GLU A 112 16.49 5.36 14.18
N VAL A 113 15.27 5.48 13.62
CA VAL A 113 14.34 6.54 14.02
C VAL A 113 13.79 6.30 15.43
N GLU A 114 13.50 5.05 15.79
CA GLU A 114 13.10 4.69 17.16
C GLU A 114 14.20 5.02 18.17
N ASP A 115 15.44 4.64 17.89
CA ASP A 115 16.60 4.96 18.74
C ASP A 115 16.75 6.48 18.91
N ALA A 116 16.64 7.26 17.82
CA ALA A 116 16.66 8.72 17.91
C ALA A 116 15.50 9.29 18.74
N LEU A 117 14.29 8.71 18.66
CA LEU A 117 13.15 9.11 19.48
C LEU A 117 13.33 8.82 20.97
N LEU A 118 14.10 7.78 21.31
CA LEU A 118 14.39 7.38 22.68
C LEU A 118 15.57 8.16 23.28
N ASP A 119 16.62 8.37 22.49
CA ASP A 119 17.88 8.93 22.96
C ASP A 119 17.93 10.46 22.94
N LEU A 120 17.19 11.12 22.05
CA LEU A 120 17.18 12.58 21.97
C LEU A 120 16.21 13.22 22.96
N GLU A 121 16.66 14.31 23.59
CA GLU A 121 15.81 15.19 24.38
C GLU A 121 14.84 15.98 23.49
N GLY A 122 13.70 16.39 24.05
CA GLY A 122 12.56 16.88 23.26
C GLY A 122 12.89 18.00 22.25
N GLU A 123 13.67 19.01 22.65
CA GLU A 123 14.11 20.06 21.72
C GLU A 123 15.12 19.56 20.68
N ALA A 124 16.02 18.66 21.08
CA ALA A 124 16.99 18.06 20.18
C ALA A 124 16.30 17.17 19.14
N LEU A 125 15.26 16.44 19.54
CA LEU A 125 14.45 15.60 18.67
C LEU A 125 13.67 16.44 17.65
N VAL A 126 13.01 17.51 18.09
CA VAL A 126 12.28 18.42 17.17
C VAL A 126 13.24 19.05 16.17
N ARG A 127 14.42 19.51 16.62
CA ARG A 127 15.44 20.05 15.73
C ARG A 127 15.96 18.99 14.75
N TRP A 128 16.21 17.78 15.22
CA TRP A 128 16.65 16.67 14.37
C TRP A 128 15.63 16.34 13.28
N LEU A 129 14.32 16.34 13.60
CA LEU A 129 13.27 16.15 12.59
C LEU A 129 13.18 17.28 11.58
N ALA A 130 13.50 18.52 11.98
CA ALA A 130 13.50 19.69 11.09
C ALA A 130 14.75 19.78 10.19
N GLU A 131 15.82 19.05 10.51
CA GLU A 131 17.02 19.03 9.67
C GLU A 131 16.73 18.31 8.35
N PRO A 132 17.14 18.87 7.19
CA PRO A 132 16.92 18.24 5.90
C PRO A 132 17.75 16.96 5.77
N MET A 133 17.14 15.92 5.22
CA MET A 133 17.83 14.67 4.91
C MET A 133 18.82 14.90 3.78
N ARG A 134 20.13 14.72 4.06
CA ARG A 134 21.16 14.83 3.02
C ARG A 134 21.10 13.57 2.16
N PRO A 135 20.94 13.68 0.83
CA PRO A 135 21.10 12.52 -0.04
C PRO A 135 22.56 12.06 0.05
N SER A 136 22.75 10.77 0.27
CA SER A 136 24.07 10.11 0.20
C SER A 136 24.46 9.84 -1.25
#